data_AF-A0A5E3WVS1-F1
#
_entry.id   AF-A0A5E3WVS1-F1
#
_cell.length_a   1.000
_cell.length_b   1.000
_cell.length_c   1.000
_cell.angle_alpha   90.00
_cell.angle_beta   90.00
_cell.angle_gamma   90.00
#
_symmetry.space_group_name_H-M   'P 1'
#
loop_
_entity.id
_entity.type
_entity.pdbx_description
1 polymer ?
#
loop_
_entity_poly.entity_id
_entity_poly.type
_entity_poly.pdbx_seq_one_letter_code
_entity_poly.pdbx_strand_id
1 'polypeptide(L)'
;MSQSAQDPEATAFLVRLAAGDLDAAVGPALEYEAELRRLFAQDRSNRRLSDPYVGLVDVFACDPAVLDTQSRPTTNDKEHIFPLKPSERRASGTPALATSLAEFQRNWSIFTEGALSQLDWSNIVVAGGAVQACLAPLPEGADDSKKGLRKRFHESDAYAGSDIDLFLYGLDQAKAEKKIEHIFEAIRDAVPWDVTAVRTAHAVSIHYPL
;
A
#
# COMPACT_ATOMS: atom_id res chain seq x y z
N MET A 1 -0.80 -11.06 -16.15
CA MET A 1 0.31 -10.10 -16.04
C MET A 1 1.59 -10.88 -16.16
N SER A 2 2.45 -10.56 -17.13
CA SER A 2 3.79 -11.14 -17.23
C SER A 2 4.55 -10.72 -15.98
N GLN A 3 5.10 -11.66 -15.19
CA GLN A 3 6.04 -11.32 -14.14
C GLN A 3 7.25 -10.66 -14.82
N SER A 4 7.34 -9.33 -14.79
CA SER A 4 8.60 -8.68 -15.12
C SER A 4 9.59 -9.09 -14.04
N ALA A 5 10.83 -9.38 -14.44
CA ALA A 5 11.90 -9.55 -13.47
C ALA A 5 11.94 -8.30 -12.59
N GLN A 6 11.95 -8.49 -11.28
CA GLN A 6 12.05 -7.40 -10.31
C GLN A 6 13.36 -6.63 -10.52
N ASP A 7 13.35 -5.33 -10.21
CA ASP A 7 14.53 -4.48 -10.25
C ASP A 7 15.72 -5.13 -9.51
N PRO A 8 16.95 -5.07 -10.05
CA PRO A 8 18.12 -5.71 -9.42
C PRO A 8 18.37 -5.25 -7.99
N GLU A 9 18.15 -3.97 -7.68
CA GLU A 9 18.32 -3.45 -6.33
C GLU A 9 17.22 -3.96 -5.40
N ALA A 10 15.97 -4.04 -5.87
CA ALA A 10 14.89 -4.64 -5.07
C ALA A 10 15.17 -6.11 -4.71
N THR A 11 15.81 -6.87 -5.62
CA THR A 11 16.27 -8.24 -5.32
C THR A 11 17.41 -8.24 -4.29
N ALA A 12 18.40 -7.36 -4.44
CA ALA A 12 19.49 -7.23 -3.48
C ALA A 12 19.01 -6.76 -2.09
N PHE A 13 18.01 -5.88 -2.04
CA PHE A 13 17.35 -5.45 -0.81
C PHE A 13 16.75 -6.62 -0.06
N LEU A 14 15.97 -7.48 -0.72
CA LEU A 14 15.36 -8.65 -0.10
C LEU A 14 16.42 -9.65 0.41
N VAL A 15 17.51 -9.85 -0.32
CA VAL A 15 18.63 -10.71 0.12
C VAL A 15 19.28 -10.18 1.39
N ARG A 16 19.52 -8.87 1.47
CA ARG A 16 20.10 -8.24 2.67
C ARG A 16 19.12 -8.27 3.85
N LEU A 17 17.84 -8.03 3.59
CA LEU A 17 16.79 -8.08 4.60
C LEU A 17 16.66 -9.50 5.18
N ALA A 18 16.73 -10.54 4.33
CA ALA A 18 16.72 -11.94 4.74
C ALA A 18 17.92 -12.33 5.62
N ALA A 19 19.05 -11.62 5.50
CA ALA A 19 20.22 -11.82 6.37
C ALA A 19 20.02 -11.25 7.79
N GLY A 20 18.91 -10.55 8.04
CA GLY A 20 18.53 -10.04 9.37
C GLY A 20 19.15 -8.68 9.73
N ASP A 21 19.83 -8.02 8.78
CA ASP A 21 20.44 -6.71 8.99
C ASP A 21 19.63 -5.63 8.24
N LEU A 22 18.70 -4.99 8.97
CA LEU A 22 17.84 -3.96 8.42
C LEU A 22 18.66 -2.74 7.96
N ASP A 23 19.68 -2.33 8.73
CA ASP A 23 20.49 -1.16 8.39
C ASP A 23 21.32 -1.42 7.13
N ALA A 24 21.89 -2.62 6.99
CA ALA A 24 22.59 -3.02 5.77
C ALA A 24 21.66 -3.16 4.56
N ALA A 25 20.38 -3.47 4.76
CA ALA A 25 19.38 -3.51 3.68
C ALA A 25 18.92 -2.10 3.26
N VAL A 26 18.58 -1.24 4.22
CA VAL A 26 17.97 0.07 3.97
C VAL A 26 18.95 1.06 3.37
N GLY A 27 20.21 1.12 3.85
CA GLY A 27 21.20 2.09 3.39
C GLY A 27 21.37 2.12 1.86
N PRO A 28 21.75 1.00 1.22
CA PRO A 28 21.90 0.93 -0.23
C PRO A 28 20.60 1.21 -1.01
N ALA A 29 19.45 0.78 -0.48
CA ALA A 29 18.16 1.05 -1.12
C ALA A 29 17.83 2.55 -1.12
N LEU A 30 18.15 3.26 -0.04
CA LEU A 30 18.00 4.72 0.03
C LEU A 30 18.96 5.44 -0.91
N GLU A 31 20.21 4.97 -1.05
CA GLU A 31 21.17 5.53 -2.00
C GLU A 31 20.71 5.32 -3.46
N TYR A 32 20.20 4.13 -3.76
CA TYR A 32 19.63 3.81 -5.07
C TYR A 32 18.43 4.70 -5.40
N GLU A 33 17.51 4.86 -4.45
CA GLU A 33 16.33 5.71 -4.57
C GLU A 33 16.71 7.20 -4.76
N ALA A 34 17.72 7.68 -4.01
CA ALA A 34 18.24 9.04 -4.16
C ALA A 34 18.82 9.28 -5.56
N GLU A 35 19.51 8.29 -6.13
CA GLU A 35 20.00 8.35 -7.50
C GLU A 35 18.86 8.37 -8.52
N LEU A 36 17.80 7.57 -8.31
CA LEU A 36 16.60 7.63 -9.15
C LEU A 36 15.94 9.02 -9.11
N ARG A 37 15.83 9.64 -7.93
CA ARG A 37 15.34 11.02 -7.79
C ARG A 37 16.23 12.02 -8.53
N ARG A 38 17.55 11.87 -8.43
CA ARG A 38 18.51 12.73 -9.14
C ARG A 38 18.35 12.60 -10.65
N LEU A 39 18.26 11.38 -11.17
CA LEU A 39 17.98 11.12 -12.59
C LEU A 39 16.64 11.71 -13.01
N PHE A 40 15.58 11.52 -12.21
CA PHE A 40 14.26 12.08 -12.53
C PHE A 40 14.27 13.62 -12.58
N ALA A 41 15.11 14.28 -11.78
CA ALA A 41 15.26 15.73 -11.78
C ALA A 41 16.14 16.25 -12.94
N GLN A 42 17.22 15.53 -13.29
CA GLN A 42 18.29 16.04 -14.16
C GLN A 42 18.30 15.39 -15.56
N ASP A 43 17.83 14.16 -15.71
CA ASP A 43 17.80 13.37 -16.96
C ASP A 43 16.56 12.46 -17.00
N ARG A 44 15.39 13.05 -17.24
CA ARG A 44 14.12 12.30 -17.33
C ARG A 44 14.09 11.26 -18.46
N SER A 45 14.93 11.42 -19.48
CA SER A 45 15.05 10.48 -20.59
C SER A 45 15.90 9.26 -20.27
N ASN A 46 16.48 9.18 -19.06
CA ASN A 46 17.34 8.08 -18.69
C ASN A 46 16.62 6.74 -18.82
N ARG A 47 17.25 5.77 -19.48
CA ARG A 47 16.67 4.44 -19.71
C ARG A 47 16.25 3.73 -18.41
N ARG A 48 16.94 3.98 -17.30
CA ARG A 48 16.58 3.40 -15.99
C ARG A 48 15.18 3.83 -15.52
N LEU A 49 14.70 5.00 -15.95
CA LEU A 49 13.37 5.53 -15.59
C LEU A 49 12.26 5.07 -16.55
N SER A 50 12.60 4.29 -17.57
CA SER A 50 11.61 3.74 -18.52
C SER A 50 10.79 2.58 -17.95
N ASP A 51 11.31 1.92 -16.91
CA ASP A 51 10.59 0.91 -16.16
C ASP A 51 9.71 1.59 -15.09
N PRO A 52 8.37 1.48 -15.17
CA PRO A 52 7.48 2.08 -14.17
C PRO A 52 7.61 1.48 -12.77
N TYR A 53 8.28 0.33 -12.62
CA TYR A 53 8.47 -0.35 -11.35
C TYR A 53 9.90 -0.21 -10.78
N VAL A 54 10.75 0.61 -11.41
CA VAL A 54 12.13 0.84 -10.95
C VAL A 54 12.16 1.29 -9.48
N GLY A 55 12.99 0.63 -8.67
CA GLY A 55 13.11 0.92 -7.23
C GLY A 55 11.94 0.43 -6.37
N LEU A 56 10.95 -0.28 -6.92
CA LEU A 56 9.88 -0.90 -6.14
C LEU A 56 10.21 -2.36 -5.80
N VAL A 57 9.76 -2.79 -4.63
CA VAL A 57 9.85 -4.18 -4.17
C VAL A 57 8.48 -4.84 -4.27
N ASP A 58 8.40 -5.96 -4.99
CA ASP A 58 7.22 -6.82 -5.00
C ASP A 58 7.23 -7.70 -3.75
N VAL A 59 6.46 -7.27 -2.76
CA VAL A 59 6.33 -7.94 -1.46
C VAL A 59 5.66 -9.32 -1.55
N PHE A 60 4.95 -9.64 -2.63
CA PHE A 60 4.30 -10.94 -2.82
C PHE A 60 5.09 -11.89 -3.72
N ALA A 61 6.17 -11.41 -4.34
CA ALA A 61 7.10 -12.23 -5.13
C ALA A 61 8.40 -12.57 -4.39
N CYS A 62 8.41 -12.46 -3.06
CA CYS A 62 9.53 -12.84 -2.20
C CYS A 62 9.16 -13.97 -1.24
N ASP A 63 10.16 -14.55 -0.56
CA ASP A 63 9.90 -15.49 0.53
C ASP A 63 9.19 -14.73 1.68
N PRO A 64 7.97 -15.15 2.08
CA PRO A 64 7.20 -14.46 3.12
C PRO A 64 7.96 -14.29 4.43
N ALA A 65 8.87 -15.21 4.77
CA ALA A 65 9.67 -15.15 5.99
C ALA A 65 10.59 -13.91 6.04
N VAL A 66 10.98 -13.36 4.89
CA VAL A 66 11.77 -12.12 4.80
C VAL A 66 11.01 -10.92 5.34
N LEU A 67 9.68 -10.97 5.27
CA LEU A 67 8.77 -9.92 5.72
C LEU A 67 8.13 -10.28 7.06
N ASP A 68 8.66 -11.24 7.81
CA ASP A 68 8.15 -11.54 9.13
C ASP A 68 8.43 -10.39 10.11
N THR A 69 7.53 -10.26 11.08
CA THR A 69 7.66 -9.30 12.16
C THR A 69 8.96 -9.55 12.91
N GLN A 70 9.79 -8.52 13.04
CA GLN A 70 10.92 -8.50 13.97
C GLN A 70 10.51 -7.74 15.22
N SER A 71 10.21 -8.46 16.31
CA SER A 71 9.79 -7.82 17.56
C SER A 71 10.96 -7.12 18.24
N ARG A 72 10.68 -6.02 18.95
CA ARG A 72 11.71 -5.33 19.75
C ARG A 72 12.32 -6.30 20.77
N PRO A 73 13.66 -6.38 20.91
CA PRO A 73 14.31 -7.29 21.85
C PRO A 73 14.10 -6.89 23.33
N THR A 74 13.61 -5.68 23.60
CA THR A 74 13.41 -5.15 24.96
C THR A 74 11.93 -5.06 25.35
N THR A 75 11.66 -5.41 26.61
CA THR A 75 10.37 -5.18 27.28
C THR A 75 10.27 -3.81 27.93
N ASN A 76 11.36 -3.04 27.96
CA ASN A 76 11.44 -1.71 28.55
C ASN A 76 11.33 -0.63 27.46
N ASP A 77 10.22 0.10 27.47
CA ASP A 77 9.94 1.17 26.50
C ASP A 77 10.51 2.54 26.88
N LYS A 78 11.31 2.67 27.94
CA LYS A 78 11.83 3.97 28.39
C LYS A 78 12.60 4.76 27.31
N GLU A 79 13.14 4.08 26.32
CA GLU A 79 13.90 4.65 25.21
C GLU A 79 13.07 4.83 23.92
N HIS A 80 11.76 4.53 23.95
CA HIS A 80 10.89 4.54 22.77
C HIS A 80 9.87 5.68 22.81
N ILE A 81 9.74 6.39 21.69
CA ILE A 81 8.78 7.50 21.51
C ILE A 81 7.32 7.00 21.53
N PHE A 82 7.09 5.74 21.11
CA PHE A 82 5.78 5.09 21.12
C PHE A 82 5.84 3.76 21.91
N PRO A 83 5.54 3.80 23.23
CA PRO A 83 5.43 2.60 24.04
C PRO A 83 4.19 1.80 23.62
N LEU A 84 4.32 0.47 23.58
CA LEU A 84 3.23 -0.44 23.25
C LEU A 84 2.93 -1.37 24.42
N LYS A 85 1.64 -1.55 24.72
CA LYS A 85 1.22 -2.53 25.73
C LYS A 85 1.63 -3.93 25.27
N PRO A 86 1.90 -4.87 26.18
CA PRO A 86 2.23 -6.25 25.80
C PRO A 86 1.22 -6.90 24.85
N SER A 87 -0.08 -6.61 25.01
CA SER A 87 -1.16 -7.11 24.16
C SER A 87 -1.19 -6.52 22.74
N GLU A 88 -0.51 -5.40 22.52
CA GLU A 88 -0.43 -4.71 21.22
C GLU A 88 0.88 -5.05 20.50
N ARG A 89 1.78 -5.81 21.14
CA ARG A 89 3.05 -6.24 20.56
C ARG A 89 2.84 -7.50 19.74
N ARG A 90 3.32 -7.44 18.52
CA ARG A 90 3.32 -8.56 17.59
C ARG A 90 4.51 -9.48 17.91
N ALA A 91 4.27 -10.78 17.90
CA ALA A 91 5.31 -11.77 18.14
C ALA A 91 6.29 -11.83 16.95
N SER A 92 7.58 -12.01 17.25
CA SER A 92 8.60 -12.19 16.20
C SER A 92 8.31 -13.43 15.37
N GLY A 93 8.59 -13.38 14.07
CA GLY A 93 8.35 -14.51 13.16
C GLY A 93 6.88 -14.68 12.76
N THR A 94 6.00 -13.74 13.11
CA THR A 94 4.63 -13.71 12.58
C THR A 94 4.56 -12.83 11.32
N PRO A 95 3.74 -13.19 10.31
CA PRO A 95 3.73 -12.47 9.02
C PRO A 95 3.50 -10.97 9.21
N ALA A 96 4.37 -10.06 8.76
CA ALA A 96 4.16 -8.63 9.00
C ALA A 96 3.01 -8.04 8.16
N LEU A 97 2.69 -8.67 7.02
CA LEU A 97 1.69 -8.27 6.04
C LEU A 97 0.75 -9.44 5.70
N ALA A 98 -0.28 -9.17 4.89
CA ALA A 98 -1.04 -10.19 4.18
C ALA A 98 -0.09 -11.12 3.42
N THR A 99 -0.41 -12.41 3.36
CA THR A 99 0.51 -13.44 2.88
C THR A 99 0.51 -13.62 1.37
N SER A 100 -0.46 -13.01 0.66
CA SER A 100 -0.57 -13.10 -0.79
C SER A 100 -1.32 -11.90 -1.38
N LEU A 101 -1.08 -11.65 -2.67
CA LEU A 101 -1.83 -10.66 -3.43
C LEU A 101 -3.34 -10.94 -3.43
N ALA A 102 -3.73 -12.21 -3.47
CA ALA A 102 -5.14 -12.62 -3.44
C ALA A 102 -5.81 -12.26 -2.10
N GLU A 103 -5.10 -12.43 -0.99
CA GLU A 103 -5.56 -12.01 0.34
C GLU A 103 -5.72 -10.49 0.41
N PHE A 104 -4.71 -9.74 -0.06
CA PHE A 104 -4.80 -8.28 -0.17
C PHE A 104 -5.99 -7.84 -1.01
N GLN A 105 -6.19 -8.41 -2.21
CA GLN A 105 -7.31 -8.07 -3.10
C GLN A 105 -8.67 -8.37 -2.48
N ARG A 106 -8.79 -9.48 -1.73
CA ARG A 106 -10.00 -9.79 -0.96
C ARG A 106 -10.25 -8.74 0.12
N ASN A 107 -9.23 -8.38 0.90
CA ASN A 107 -9.33 -7.37 1.95
C ASN A 107 -9.68 -6.01 1.34
N TRP A 108 -9.03 -5.63 0.25
CA TRP A 108 -9.28 -4.41 -0.52
C TRP A 108 -10.72 -4.31 -1.02
N SER A 109 -11.26 -5.40 -1.57
CA SER A 109 -12.65 -5.45 -2.02
C SER A 109 -13.66 -5.24 -0.87
N ILE A 110 -13.38 -5.76 0.33
CA ILE A 110 -14.24 -5.59 1.51
C ILE A 110 -14.09 -4.18 2.09
N PHE A 111 -12.84 -3.69 2.18
CA PHE A 111 -12.54 -2.34 2.67
C PHE A 111 -13.23 -1.28 1.82
N THR A 112 -13.17 -1.43 0.49
CA THR A 112 -13.78 -0.47 -0.45
C THR A 112 -15.28 -0.67 -0.66
N GLU A 113 -15.88 -1.72 -0.09
CA GLU A 113 -17.27 -2.14 -0.35
C GLU A 113 -17.58 -2.26 -1.86
N GLY A 114 -16.57 -2.60 -2.67
CA GLY A 114 -16.71 -2.72 -4.12
C GLY A 114 -16.79 -1.39 -4.88
N ALA A 115 -16.65 -0.23 -4.24
CA ALA A 115 -16.75 1.08 -4.90
C ALA A 115 -15.71 1.31 -6.01
N LEU A 116 -14.59 0.57 -5.98
CA LEU A 116 -13.54 0.62 -7.01
C LEU A 116 -13.57 -0.56 -7.99
N SER A 117 -14.66 -1.35 -7.99
CA SER A 117 -14.75 -2.57 -8.80
C SER A 117 -14.79 -2.32 -10.32
N GLN A 118 -15.24 -1.14 -10.74
CA GLN A 118 -15.33 -0.72 -12.15
C GLN A 118 -14.13 0.13 -12.61
N LEU A 119 -13.12 0.30 -11.76
CA LEU A 119 -11.99 1.19 -12.04
C LEU A 119 -10.99 0.55 -13.02
N ASP A 120 -10.58 1.31 -14.04
CA ASP A 120 -9.39 1.00 -14.83
C ASP A 120 -8.15 1.53 -14.09
N TRP A 121 -7.40 0.59 -13.50
CA TRP A 121 -6.21 0.82 -12.68
C TRP A 121 -4.98 1.33 -13.45
N SER A 122 -5.02 1.42 -14.78
CA SER A 122 -3.90 1.99 -15.53
C SER A 122 -3.57 3.41 -15.04
N ASN A 123 -2.29 3.73 -14.85
CA ASN A 123 -1.84 5.06 -14.39
C ASN A 123 -2.36 5.50 -13.01
N ILE A 124 -2.82 4.55 -12.17
CA ILE A 124 -3.29 4.80 -10.81
C ILE A 124 -2.42 4.02 -9.82
N VAL A 125 -2.01 4.68 -8.74
CA VAL A 125 -1.42 4.04 -7.55
C VAL A 125 -2.29 4.39 -6.35
N VAL A 126 -2.46 3.45 -5.44
CA VAL A 126 -3.12 3.67 -4.15
C VAL A 126 -2.10 3.58 -3.02
N ALA A 127 -2.22 4.44 -2.02
CA ALA A 127 -1.31 4.48 -0.88
C ALA A 127 -2.05 4.87 0.40
N GLY A 128 -1.31 5.01 1.50
CA GLY A 128 -1.85 5.49 2.76
C GLY A 128 -2.51 4.41 3.62
N GLY A 129 -3.38 4.87 4.53
CA GLY A 129 -3.96 4.04 5.60
C GLY A 129 -4.82 2.89 5.07
N ALA A 130 -5.55 3.08 3.96
CA ALA A 130 -6.36 2.03 3.35
C ALA A 130 -5.51 0.83 2.89
N VAL A 131 -4.37 1.09 2.26
CA VAL A 131 -3.44 0.03 1.81
C VAL A 131 -2.84 -0.67 3.03
N GLN A 132 -2.42 0.10 4.04
CA GLN A 132 -1.91 -0.45 5.30
C GLN A 132 -2.95 -1.34 5.99
N ALA A 133 -4.21 -0.92 6.05
CA ALA A 133 -5.30 -1.68 6.66
C ALA A 133 -5.55 -3.02 5.94
N CYS A 134 -5.49 -3.02 4.61
CA CYS A 134 -5.70 -4.22 3.80
C CYS A 134 -4.50 -5.17 3.79
N LEU A 135 -3.28 -4.64 4.00
CA LEU A 135 -2.06 -5.41 4.22
C LEU A 135 -1.89 -5.86 5.66
N ALA A 136 -2.51 -5.21 6.64
CA ALA A 136 -2.30 -5.55 8.04
C ALA A 136 -2.83 -6.96 8.33
N PRO A 137 -2.02 -7.85 8.93
CA PRO A 137 -2.43 -9.20 9.23
C PRO A 137 -3.52 -9.20 10.31
N LEU A 138 -4.33 -10.25 10.28
CA LEU A 138 -5.35 -10.44 11.29
C LEU A 138 -4.73 -10.89 12.61
N PRO A 139 -5.15 -10.34 13.76
CA PRO A 139 -4.77 -10.87 15.05
C PRO A 139 -5.17 -12.35 15.17
N GLU A 140 -4.41 -13.11 15.94
CA GLU A 140 -4.74 -14.51 16.20
C GLU A 140 -6.15 -14.63 16.82
N GLY A 141 -6.96 -15.54 16.26
CA GLY A 141 -8.35 -15.74 16.69
C GLY A 141 -9.36 -14.68 16.21
N ALA A 142 -8.94 -13.73 15.38
CA ALA A 142 -9.88 -12.78 14.76
C ALA A 142 -10.80 -13.48 13.74
N ASP A 143 -12.03 -12.95 13.61
CA ASP A 143 -12.99 -13.41 12.61
C ASP A 143 -12.54 -12.99 11.20
N ASP A 144 -12.07 -13.96 10.42
CA ASP A 144 -11.58 -13.78 9.05
C ASP A 144 -12.69 -13.82 7.98
N SER A 145 -13.94 -14.02 8.42
CA SER A 145 -15.10 -13.97 7.54
C SER A 145 -15.27 -12.57 6.95
N LYS A 146 -16.00 -12.49 5.83
CA LYS A 146 -16.34 -11.19 5.22
C LYS A 146 -17.02 -10.24 6.23
N LYS A 147 -17.85 -10.78 7.13
CA LYS A 147 -18.53 -10.01 8.17
C LYS A 147 -17.56 -9.49 9.23
N GLY A 148 -16.65 -10.34 9.71
CA GLY A 148 -15.63 -9.95 10.68
C GLY A 148 -14.70 -8.86 10.16
N LEU A 149 -14.25 -9.00 8.91
CA LEU A 149 -13.43 -8.00 8.23
C LEU A 149 -14.16 -6.69 8.00
N ARG A 150 -15.41 -6.73 7.55
CA ARG A 150 -16.24 -5.53 7.38
C ARG A 150 -16.36 -4.76 8.70
N LYS A 151 -16.64 -5.48 9.79
CA LYS A 151 -16.68 -4.90 11.13
C LYS A 151 -15.34 -4.27 11.53
N ARG A 152 -14.23 -4.93 11.22
CA ARG A 152 -12.89 -4.39 11.48
C ARG A 152 -12.63 -3.10 10.71
N PHE A 153 -12.96 -3.04 9.43
CA PHE A 153 -12.66 -1.87 8.61
C PHE A 153 -13.59 -0.69 8.91
N HIS A 154 -14.87 -0.94 9.18
CA HIS A 154 -15.90 0.10 9.21
C HIS A 154 -16.50 0.38 10.60
N GLU A 155 -16.31 -0.50 11.58
CA GLU A 155 -16.85 -0.32 12.94
C GLU A 155 -15.75 -0.21 14.01
N SER A 156 -14.47 -0.35 13.64
CA SER A 156 -13.36 -0.18 14.59
C SER A 156 -12.76 1.22 14.50
N ASP A 157 -12.37 1.77 15.65
CA ASP A 157 -11.73 3.09 15.75
C ASP A 157 -10.44 3.20 14.93
N ALA A 158 -9.79 2.07 14.61
CA ALA A 158 -8.53 2.05 13.90
C ALA A 158 -8.68 2.44 12.41
N TYR A 159 -9.80 2.11 11.78
CA TYR A 159 -9.94 2.21 10.32
C TYR A 159 -11.22 2.89 9.84
N ALA A 160 -12.25 3.03 10.66
CA ALA A 160 -13.56 3.54 10.23
C ALA A 160 -13.52 4.96 9.62
N GLY A 161 -12.51 5.77 9.96
CA GLY A 161 -12.28 7.09 9.37
C GLY A 161 -11.20 7.14 8.29
N SER A 162 -10.79 6.00 7.74
CA SER A 162 -9.72 5.94 6.74
C SER A 162 -10.22 6.32 5.36
N ASP A 163 -9.63 7.35 4.78
CA ASP A 163 -9.84 7.71 3.37
C ASP A 163 -9.02 6.80 2.43
N ILE A 164 -9.39 6.83 1.15
CA ILE A 164 -8.66 6.15 0.07
C ILE A 164 -7.94 7.19 -0.79
N ASP A 165 -6.62 7.19 -0.74
CA ASP A 165 -5.79 8.10 -1.53
C ASP A 165 -5.39 7.49 -2.87
N LEU A 166 -5.93 8.02 -3.97
CA LEU A 166 -5.57 7.64 -5.34
C LEU A 166 -4.63 8.68 -5.97
N PHE A 167 -3.52 8.21 -6.52
CA PHE A 167 -2.50 9.03 -7.18
C PHE A 167 -2.44 8.70 -8.67
N LEU A 168 -2.44 9.73 -9.51
CA LEU A 168 -2.28 9.60 -10.96
C LEU A 168 -0.82 9.80 -11.37
N TYR A 169 -0.31 8.95 -12.26
CA TYR A 169 1.06 9.05 -12.75
C TYR A 169 1.18 8.84 -14.26
N GLY A 170 2.20 9.44 -14.89
CA GLY A 170 2.49 9.23 -16.31
C GLY A 170 1.45 9.81 -17.28
N LEU A 171 0.57 10.69 -16.81
CA LEU A 171 -0.45 11.37 -17.61
C LEU A 171 -0.09 12.85 -17.78
N ASP A 172 -0.38 13.39 -18.97
CA ASP A 172 -0.46 14.84 -19.16
C ASP A 172 -1.77 15.38 -18.57
N GLN A 173 -1.91 16.71 -18.50
CA GLN A 173 -3.06 17.35 -17.88
C GLN A 173 -4.40 16.90 -18.49
N ALA A 174 -4.52 16.90 -19.82
CA ALA A 174 -5.78 16.56 -20.49
C ALA A 174 -6.17 15.09 -20.27
N LYS A 175 -5.19 14.18 -20.20
CA LYS A 175 -5.45 12.78 -19.86
C LYS A 175 -5.78 12.61 -18.38
N ALA A 176 -5.13 13.36 -17.50
CA ALA A 176 -5.42 13.33 -16.07
C ALA A 176 -6.85 13.79 -15.77
N GLU A 177 -7.31 14.87 -16.42
CA GLU A 177 -8.70 15.35 -16.33
C GLU A 177 -9.70 14.25 -16.72
N LYS A 178 -9.50 13.61 -17.87
CA LYS A 178 -10.34 12.47 -18.31
C LYS A 178 -10.26 11.27 -17.35
N LYS A 179 -9.10 11.03 -16.73
CA LYS A 179 -8.93 9.94 -15.77
C LYS A 179 -9.68 10.23 -14.47
N ILE A 180 -9.74 11.49 -14.02
CA ILE A 180 -10.55 11.90 -12.87
C ILE A 180 -12.04 11.72 -13.18
N GLU A 181 -12.50 12.12 -14.37
CA GLU A 181 -13.88 11.87 -14.82
C GLU A 181 -14.19 10.37 -14.83
N HIS A 182 -13.30 9.55 -15.41
CA HIS A 182 -13.42 8.09 -15.38
C HIS A 182 -13.54 7.54 -13.95
N ILE A 183 -12.69 7.99 -13.02
CA ILE A 183 -12.73 7.55 -11.61
C ILE A 183 -14.10 7.87 -11.00
N PHE A 184 -14.59 9.09 -11.20
CA PHE A 184 -15.89 9.51 -10.67
C PHE A 184 -17.04 8.66 -11.22
N GLU A 185 -17.10 8.47 -12.53
CA GLU A 185 -18.14 7.68 -13.19
C GLU A 185 -18.07 6.20 -12.76
N ALA A 186 -16.86 5.63 -12.66
CA ALA A 186 -16.66 4.26 -12.21
C ALA A 186 -17.13 4.03 -10.77
N ILE A 187 -16.88 4.98 -9.86
CA ILE A 187 -17.38 4.91 -8.48
C ILE A 187 -18.90 5.03 -8.47
N ARG A 188 -19.46 6.01 -9.18
CA ARG A 188 -20.91 6.23 -9.28
C ARG A 188 -21.65 5.00 -9.80
N ASP A 189 -21.10 4.33 -10.80
CA ASP A 189 -21.73 3.14 -11.38
C ASP A 189 -21.54 1.87 -10.52
N ALA A 190 -20.58 1.87 -9.58
CA ALA A 190 -20.31 0.75 -8.69
C ALA A 190 -21.14 0.78 -7.39
N VAL A 191 -21.62 1.95 -6.97
CA VAL A 191 -22.36 2.11 -5.71
C VAL A 191 -23.84 2.45 -5.96
N PRO A 192 -24.77 2.03 -5.09
CA PRO A 192 -26.20 2.30 -5.27
C PRO A 192 -26.63 3.72 -4.82
N TRP A 193 -25.68 4.54 -4.38
CA TRP A 193 -25.93 5.84 -3.74
C TRP A 193 -25.52 7.00 -4.65
N ASP A 194 -26.05 8.18 -4.36
CA ASP A 194 -25.58 9.41 -5.00
C ASP A 194 -24.13 9.70 -4.58
N VAL A 195 -23.31 10.05 -5.57
CA VAL A 195 -21.88 10.36 -5.39
C VAL A 195 -21.66 11.86 -5.59
N THR A 196 -20.94 12.49 -4.66
CA THR A 196 -20.59 13.91 -4.71
C THR A 196 -19.08 14.07 -4.87
N ALA A 197 -18.65 14.90 -5.82
CA ALA A 197 -17.25 15.28 -5.97
C ALA A 197 -17.02 16.73 -5.53
N VAL A 198 -15.99 16.95 -4.71
CA VAL A 198 -15.53 18.27 -4.28
C VAL A 198 -14.12 18.49 -4.80
N ARG A 199 -13.91 19.53 -5.60
CA ARG A 199 -12.59 19.91 -6.11
C ARG A 199 -12.03 21.07 -5.32
N THR A 200 -10.78 20.93 -4.90
CA THR A 200 -9.94 22.00 -4.33
C THR A 200 -8.79 22.34 -5.27
N ALA A 201 -7.87 23.21 -4.84
CA ALA A 201 -6.68 23.55 -5.61
C ALA A 201 -5.72 22.36 -5.82
N HIS A 202 -5.74 21.37 -4.91
CA HIS A 202 -4.73 20.31 -4.87
C HIS A 202 -5.30 18.89 -4.89
N ALA A 203 -6.60 18.72 -4.69
CA ALA A 203 -7.24 17.40 -4.63
C ALA A 203 -8.68 17.45 -5.14
N VAL A 204 -9.16 16.29 -5.58
CA VAL A 204 -10.58 16.00 -5.80
C VAL A 204 -10.98 14.93 -4.80
N SER A 205 -11.97 15.22 -3.96
CA SER A 205 -12.51 14.28 -2.98
C SER A 205 -13.87 13.79 -3.46
N ILE A 206 -14.07 12.47 -3.45
CA ILE A 206 -15.30 11.81 -3.89
C ILE A 206 -15.96 11.19 -2.66
N HIS A 207 -17.20 11.57 -2.39
CA HIS A 207 -17.94 11.17 -1.21
C HIS A 207 -19.24 10.46 -1.58
N TYR A 208 -19.55 9.41 -0.85
CA TYR A 208 -20.85 8.74 -0.85
C TYR A 208 -21.12 8.17 0.55
N PRO A 209 -22.39 7.97 0.94
CA PRO A 209 -22.72 7.34 2.23
C PRO A 209 -22.28 5.87 2.24
N LEU A 210 -21.58 5.46 3.30
CA LEU A 210 -21.27 4.06 3.63
C LEU A 210 -22.21 3.53 4.71
#